data_AF-A0A9D8R0G3-F1
#
_entry.id   AF-A0A9D8R0G3-F1
#
_cell.length_a   1.000
_cell.length_b   1.000
_cell.length_c   1.000
_cell.angle_alpha   90.00
_cell.angle_beta   90.00
_cell.angle_gamma   90.00
#
_symmetry.space_group_name_H-M   'P 1'
#
loop_
_entity.id
_entity.type
_entity.pdbx_description
1 polymer ?
#
loop_
_entity_poly.entity_id
_entity_poly.type
_entity_poly.pdbx_seq_one_letter_code
_entity_poly.pdbx_strand_id
1 'polypeptide(L)'
;MNPKIKNFKQELNRVFDDNLHTKQWHNIVDGVIIGFIVLSTIEVFLTTFDSVTAKYEPILKVVDWITQIFFTIEVTLRIWNADMLDPKYKGFRGRVRYCFSFYGLIDFLSTYPFYLSFFMPVPYMVLKGLRVARLFRVFRYMHSFKLLANAIRSKKNELLVSMQFLVIVTLILSFILFFVEHDAQPEAYNNGWYSVVWAFAQYVGDPGGFGEYPPITVTGQVIAFIVGILGIAMFAVPAGLIGSGFTEVMEEEQKETELAENAKIINEYLLARSVKREGMFWPPRNLSMGDLKVSIGLTEDDIIKSVFAASNMRIKNVSTAILEGPKNDQLVVNQFYVNTEYGSCVPRNSSVTIVNPVGHGDNGLSYFDWHLAQLGGFNYVANELFSRSKGDDKSKRVNFFAIDENSKQNEVFQQFMEDITCDKDENDWIIVVAGEQIVKNITDFHFEFGGEKGETSFDFPECITHDRAMLKQLYDDFSQTMEKKAGLKTDAHQVQPKLTMNNIARYIQSKTKANVLLISVSYKLMVFDKALHTAIYHFADVLNRNLETKQPKGLHTEEYTVRPAENDYWKKLYGLM
;
A
#
# COMPACT_ATOMS: atom_id res chain seq x y z
N MET A 1 -1.50 8.69 22.97
CA MET A 1 -0.05 8.39 23.11
C MET A 1 0.69 9.64 22.67
N ASN A 2 1.70 10.09 23.41
CA ASN A 2 2.48 11.29 23.05
C ASN A 2 3.10 11.11 21.63
N PRO A 3 2.96 12.09 20.71
CA PRO A 3 3.46 11.98 19.34
C PRO A 3 4.96 11.68 19.25
N LYS A 4 5.78 12.18 20.21
CA LYS A 4 7.21 11.85 20.29
C LYS A 4 7.47 10.36 20.59
N ILE A 5 6.64 9.76 21.44
CA ILE A 5 6.72 8.33 21.77
C ILE A 5 6.27 7.48 20.57
N LYS A 6 5.28 7.95 19.81
CA LYS A 6 4.82 7.27 18.58
C LYS A 6 5.92 7.28 17.52
N ASN A 7 6.56 8.42 17.27
CA ASN A 7 7.66 8.51 16.32
C ASN A 7 8.85 7.65 16.76
N PHE A 8 9.23 7.67 18.05
CA PHE A 8 10.30 6.82 18.56
C PHE A 8 10.01 5.32 18.38
N LYS A 9 8.78 4.87 18.66
CA LYS A 9 8.36 3.49 18.42
C LYS A 9 8.40 3.11 16.94
N GLN A 10 8.03 4.02 16.04
CA GLN A 10 8.09 3.79 14.60
C GLN A 10 9.54 3.64 14.12
N GLU A 11 10.45 4.50 14.57
CA GLU A 11 11.88 4.37 14.30
C GLU A 11 12.45 3.06 14.85
N LEU A 12 12.10 2.71 16.08
CA LEU A 12 12.52 1.45 16.71
C LEU A 12 11.95 0.23 15.99
N ASN A 13 10.77 0.34 15.38
CA ASN A 13 10.18 -0.74 14.58
C ASN A 13 10.97 -0.96 13.28
N ARG A 14 11.43 0.13 12.65
CA ARG A 14 12.30 0.06 11.46
C ARG A 14 13.66 -0.53 11.79
N VAL A 15 14.19 -0.25 12.99
CA VAL A 15 15.45 -0.85 13.49
C VAL A 15 15.31 -2.37 13.68
N PHE A 16 14.15 -2.85 14.10
CA PHE A 16 13.87 -4.28 14.30
C PHE A 16 13.13 -4.92 13.12
N ASP A 17 13.14 -4.28 11.95
CA ASP A 17 12.61 -4.88 10.73
C ASP A 17 13.57 -6.00 10.35
N ASP A 18 13.17 -7.26 10.59
CA ASP A 18 14.00 -8.47 10.50
C ASP A 18 14.40 -8.80 9.03
N ASN A 19 14.67 -7.80 8.19
CA ASN A 19 14.92 -7.92 6.75
C ASN A 19 16.31 -7.40 6.37
N LEU A 20 17.28 -8.33 6.35
CA LEU A 20 18.68 -8.11 5.99
C LEU A 20 18.92 -7.67 4.53
N HIS A 21 17.91 -7.66 3.67
CA HIS A 21 18.06 -7.36 2.23
C HIS A 21 17.82 -5.88 1.88
N THR A 22 17.36 -5.04 2.81
CA THR A 22 17.13 -3.61 2.54
C THR A 22 18.44 -2.82 2.71
N LYS A 23 18.80 -1.85 1.85
CA LYS A 23 20.05 -1.06 2.03
C LYS A 23 19.89 0.04 3.11
N GLN A 24 19.48 -0.31 4.32
CA GLN A 24 19.25 0.64 5.41
C GLN A 24 20.29 0.50 6.52
N TRP A 25 20.58 1.58 7.25
CA TRP A 25 21.48 1.57 8.43
C TRP A 25 21.02 0.56 9.50
N HIS A 26 19.73 0.21 9.50
CA HIS A 26 19.13 -0.79 10.38
C HIS A 26 19.71 -2.21 10.18
N ASN A 27 20.25 -2.55 9.01
CA ASN A 27 20.91 -3.84 8.78
C ASN A 27 22.18 -4.05 9.62
N ILE A 28 22.84 -2.95 10.03
CA ILE A 28 24.00 -3.02 10.91
C ILE A 28 23.58 -3.55 12.28
N VAL A 29 22.39 -3.16 12.75
CA VAL A 29 21.85 -3.64 14.04
C VAL A 29 21.57 -5.14 13.98
N ASP A 30 20.96 -5.63 12.90
CA ASP A 30 20.74 -7.07 12.70
C ASP A 30 22.06 -7.85 12.64
N GLY A 31 23.05 -7.33 11.92
CA GLY A 31 24.39 -7.91 11.87
C GLY A 31 25.07 -7.97 13.24
N VAL A 32 24.92 -6.91 14.06
CA VAL A 32 25.41 -6.89 15.44
C VAL A 32 24.67 -7.93 16.29
N ILE A 33 23.34 -8.02 16.20
CA ILE A 33 22.57 -9.02 16.95
C ILE A 33 23.02 -10.44 16.59
N ILE A 34 23.20 -10.74 15.31
CA ILE A 34 23.72 -12.03 14.84
C ILE A 34 25.13 -12.28 15.38
N GLY A 35 26.01 -11.27 15.35
CA GLY A 35 27.34 -11.35 15.93
C GLY A 35 27.32 -11.71 17.42
N PHE A 36 26.42 -11.09 18.20
CA PHE A 36 26.22 -11.41 19.61
C PHE A 36 25.64 -12.82 19.84
N ILE A 37 24.78 -13.31 18.94
CA ILE A 37 24.24 -14.69 19.01
C ILE A 37 25.37 -15.69 18.78
N VAL A 38 26.20 -15.47 17.76
CA VAL A 38 27.36 -16.33 17.46
C VAL A 38 28.36 -16.30 18.61
N LEU A 39 28.69 -15.12 19.13
CA LEU A 39 29.59 -14.95 20.28
C LEU A 39 29.06 -15.70 21.51
N SER A 40 27.78 -15.54 21.83
CA SER A 40 27.14 -16.26 22.93
C SER A 40 27.13 -17.77 22.71
N THR A 41 26.98 -18.24 21.48
CA THR A 41 26.98 -19.68 21.16
C THR A 41 28.36 -20.27 21.36
N ILE A 42 29.40 -19.58 20.88
CA ILE A 42 30.80 -19.99 21.05
C ILE A 42 31.14 -20.05 22.54
N GLU A 43 30.72 -19.05 23.32
CA GLU A 43 30.89 -19.04 24.78
C GLU A 43 30.27 -20.29 25.43
N VAL A 44 28.98 -20.57 25.16
CA VAL A 44 28.29 -21.76 25.70
C VAL A 44 29.01 -23.04 25.29
N PHE A 45 29.44 -23.15 24.03
CA PHE A 45 30.17 -24.31 23.53
C PHE A 45 31.51 -24.49 24.25
N LEU A 46 32.29 -23.42 24.43
CA LEU A 46 33.58 -23.48 25.14
C LEU A 46 33.42 -23.89 26.61
N THR A 47 32.31 -23.50 27.25
CA THR A 47 32.02 -23.88 28.65
C THR A 47 31.66 -25.36 28.84
N THR A 48 31.61 -26.16 27.76
CA THR A 48 31.45 -27.62 27.82
C THR A 48 32.77 -28.35 28.05
N PHE A 49 33.91 -27.68 27.82
CA PHE A 49 35.24 -28.22 28.03
C PHE A 49 35.76 -27.80 29.41
N ASP A 50 35.94 -28.76 30.31
CA ASP A 50 36.42 -28.51 31.68
C ASP A 50 37.81 -27.83 31.69
N SER A 51 38.70 -28.24 30.77
CA SER A 51 40.05 -27.69 30.62
C SER A 51 40.07 -26.23 30.17
N VAL A 52 39.13 -25.83 29.31
CA VAL A 52 38.98 -24.46 28.82
C VAL A 52 38.34 -23.59 29.90
N THR A 53 37.30 -24.11 30.54
CA THR A 53 36.56 -23.41 31.60
C THR A 53 37.48 -23.08 32.77
N ALA A 54 38.29 -24.04 33.24
CA ALA A 54 39.23 -23.82 34.35
C ALA A 54 40.27 -22.72 34.09
N LYS A 55 40.64 -22.48 32.82
CA LYS A 55 41.66 -21.49 32.45
C LYS A 55 41.08 -20.12 32.10
N TYR A 56 39.89 -20.06 31.51
CA TYR A 56 39.31 -18.85 30.95
C TYR A 56 37.98 -18.43 31.60
N GLU A 57 37.63 -19.00 32.75
CA GLU A 57 36.40 -18.70 33.50
C GLU A 57 36.08 -17.19 33.62
N PRO A 58 37.04 -16.29 33.96
CA PRO A 58 36.73 -14.87 34.12
C PRO A 58 36.29 -14.22 32.80
N ILE A 59 36.94 -14.58 31.70
CA ILE A 59 36.64 -14.03 30.37
C ILE A 59 35.27 -14.53 29.88
N LEU A 60 35.00 -15.82 30.02
CA LEU A 60 33.72 -16.43 29.64
C LEU A 60 32.57 -15.81 30.42
N LYS A 61 32.74 -15.57 31.73
CA LYS A 61 31.75 -14.85 32.55
C LYS A 61 31.51 -13.43 32.06
N VAL A 62 32.56 -12.67 31.74
CA VAL A 62 32.38 -11.29 31.21
C VAL A 62 31.60 -11.30 29.89
N VAL A 63 31.90 -12.23 28.99
CA VAL A 63 31.17 -12.39 27.73
C VAL A 63 29.70 -12.77 27.97
N ASP A 64 29.43 -13.70 28.87
CA ASP A 64 28.05 -14.08 29.26
C ASP A 64 27.27 -12.88 29.81
N TRP A 65 27.88 -12.10 30.72
CA TRP A 65 27.23 -10.91 31.28
C TRP A 65 26.94 -9.85 30.21
N ILE A 66 27.90 -9.55 29.33
CA ILE A 66 27.73 -8.55 28.27
C ILE A 66 26.62 -8.99 27.30
N THR A 67 26.66 -10.24 26.84
CA THR A 67 25.65 -10.78 25.91
C THR A 67 24.26 -10.87 26.56
N GLN A 68 24.18 -11.27 27.84
CA GLN A 68 22.93 -11.33 28.59
C GLN A 68 22.30 -9.95 28.79
N ILE A 69 23.08 -8.93 29.11
CA ILE A 69 22.59 -7.54 29.24
C ILE A 69 22.09 -7.04 27.90
N PHE A 70 22.88 -7.23 26.83
CA PHE A 70 22.51 -6.83 25.48
C PHE A 70 21.16 -7.43 25.06
N PHE A 71 21.00 -8.75 25.17
CA PHE A 71 19.74 -9.41 24.81
C PHE A 71 18.58 -9.06 25.73
N THR A 72 18.84 -8.78 27.02
CA THR A 72 17.79 -8.29 27.93
C THR A 72 17.21 -6.97 27.41
N ILE A 73 18.08 -6.03 27.04
CA ILE A 73 17.66 -4.72 26.51
C ILE A 73 16.91 -4.90 25.19
N GLU A 74 17.49 -5.66 24.25
CA GLU A 74 16.92 -5.90 22.92
C GLU A 74 15.52 -6.51 22.99
N VAL A 75 15.34 -7.63 23.69
CA VAL A 75 14.03 -8.29 23.79
C VAL A 75 13.01 -7.43 24.52
N THR A 76 13.42 -6.71 25.58
CA THR A 76 12.51 -5.83 26.32
C THR A 76 11.97 -4.73 25.40
N LEU A 77 12.85 -4.10 24.62
CA LEU A 77 12.48 -3.08 23.65
C LEU A 77 11.55 -3.66 22.56
N ARG A 78 11.83 -4.88 22.10
CA ARG A 78 11.01 -5.57 21.11
C ARG A 78 9.61 -5.90 21.62
N ILE A 79 9.47 -6.44 22.83
CA ILE A 79 8.17 -6.68 23.48
C ILE A 79 7.41 -5.36 23.70
N TRP A 80 8.12 -4.29 24.06
CA TRP A 80 7.52 -2.97 24.24
C TRP A 80 6.96 -2.39 22.94
N ASN A 81 7.61 -2.69 21.80
CA ASN A 81 7.23 -2.23 20.47
C ASN A 81 6.32 -3.19 19.69
N ALA A 82 5.95 -4.33 20.27
CA ALA A 82 5.13 -5.34 19.60
C ALA A 82 3.78 -4.83 19.10
N ASP A 83 3.25 -3.76 19.69
CA ASP A 83 2.01 -3.11 19.27
C ASP A 83 2.10 -2.42 17.90
N MET A 84 3.31 -2.14 17.41
CA MET A 84 3.56 -1.60 16.06
C MET A 84 3.72 -2.70 15.01
N LEU A 85 4.14 -3.91 15.41
CA LEU A 85 4.28 -5.06 14.51
C LEU A 85 2.92 -5.59 14.04
N ASP A 86 1.96 -5.68 14.97
CA ASP A 86 0.61 -6.10 14.65
C ASP A 86 -0.37 -5.48 15.65
N PRO A 87 -1.47 -4.84 15.19
CA PRO A 87 -2.50 -4.31 16.06
C PRO A 87 -3.02 -5.31 17.10
N LYS A 88 -2.95 -6.63 16.83
CA LYS A 88 -3.36 -7.71 17.75
C LYS A 88 -2.53 -7.79 19.03
N TYR A 89 -1.35 -7.16 19.08
CA TYR A 89 -0.46 -7.12 20.23
C TYR A 89 -0.56 -5.83 21.06
N LYS A 90 -1.57 -4.99 20.79
CA LYS A 90 -1.79 -3.75 21.53
C LYS A 90 -2.17 -4.00 23.00
N GLY A 91 -1.60 -3.20 23.89
CA GLY A 91 -1.86 -3.24 25.34
C GLY A 91 -1.15 -4.40 26.07
N PHE A 92 -1.37 -4.52 27.38
CA PHE A 92 -0.68 -5.52 28.21
C PHE A 92 -1.00 -6.96 27.78
N ARG A 93 -2.28 -7.28 27.58
CA ARG A 93 -2.71 -8.62 27.11
C ARG A 93 -2.17 -8.95 25.73
N GLY A 94 -2.06 -7.97 24.84
CA GLY A 94 -1.47 -8.14 23.52
C GLY A 94 0.03 -8.46 23.57
N ARG A 95 0.78 -7.81 24.46
CA ARG A 95 2.21 -8.11 24.68
C ARG A 95 2.45 -9.49 25.29
N VAL A 96 1.59 -9.91 26.22
CA VAL A 96 1.63 -11.30 26.73
C VAL A 96 1.37 -12.28 25.58
N ARG A 97 0.39 -12.00 24.71
CA ARG A 97 0.14 -12.82 23.51
C ARG A 97 1.36 -12.88 22.57
N TYR A 98 2.12 -11.79 22.43
CA TYR A 98 3.38 -11.81 21.68
C TYR A 98 4.39 -12.80 22.30
N CYS A 99 4.56 -12.83 23.62
CA CYS A 99 5.48 -13.75 24.30
C CYS A 99 5.14 -15.24 24.08
N PHE A 100 3.87 -15.55 23.78
CA PHE A 100 3.42 -16.90 23.41
C PHE A 100 3.39 -17.16 21.89
N SER A 101 3.80 -16.20 21.06
CA SER A 101 4.04 -16.45 19.64
C SER A 101 5.33 -17.24 19.43
N PHE A 102 5.52 -17.89 18.27
CA PHE A 102 6.73 -18.67 17.99
C PHE A 102 8.02 -17.86 18.22
N TYR A 103 8.09 -16.66 17.64
CA TYR A 103 9.22 -15.76 17.79
C TYR A 103 9.35 -15.19 19.22
N GLY A 104 8.23 -14.80 19.85
CA GLY A 104 8.26 -14.31 21.23
C GLY A 104 8.65 -15.39 22.25
N LEU A 105 8.31 -16.65 21.99
CA LEU A 105 8.71 -17.79 22.81
C LEU A 105 10.22 -18.02 22.70
N ILE A 106 10.77 -17.97 21.49
CA ILE A 106 12.22 -18.03 21.26
C ILE A 106 12.90 -16.90 22.04
N ASP A 107 12.44 -15.65 21.92
CA ASP A 107 13.01 -14.50 22.63
C ASP A 107 12.92 -14.65 24.15
N PHE A 108 11.78 -15.13 24.64
CA PHE A 108 11.56 -15.34 26.05
C PHE A 108 12.51 -16.41 26.61
N LEU A 109 12.55 -17.60 25.98
CA LEU A 109 13.36 -18.74 26.42
C LEU A 109 14.87 -18.52 26.27
N SER A 110 15.30 -17.56 25.47
CA SER A 110 16.72 -17.31 25.22
C SER A 110 17.30 -16.18 26.09
N THR A 111 16.44 -15.30 26.63
CA THR A 111 16.85 -14.16 27.49
C THR A 111 16.43 -14.34 28.94
N TYR A 112 15.19 -14.78 29.20
CA TYR A 112 14.61 -14.72 30.55
C TYR A 112 14.83 -15.93 31.47
N PRO A 113 15.35 -17.11 31.07
CA PRO A 113 15.58 -18.20 32.02
C PRO A 113 16.49 -17.82 33.19
N PHE A 114 17.48 -16.96 32.96
CA PHE A 114 18.34 -16.44 34.03
C PHE A 114 17.51 -15.76 35.13
N TYR A 115 16.54 -14.92 34.76
CA TYR A 115 15.69 -14.23 35.72
C TYR A 115 14.68 -15.17 36.39
N LEU A 116 14.27 -16.24 35.70
CA LEU A 116 13.34 -17.25 36.24
C LEU A 116 13.93 -17.97 37.46
N SER A 117 15.26 -18.08 37.55
CA SER A 117 15.98 -18.68 38.68
C SER A 117 15.77 -17.95 40.01
N PHE A 118 15.43 -16.65 39.98
CA PHE A 118 15.12 -15.89 41.19
C PHE A 118 13.72 -16.19 41.74
N PHE A 119 12.82 -16.72 40.91
CA PHE A 119 11.42 -16.97 41.27
C PHE A 119 11.09 -18.46 41.44
N MET A 120 11.84 -19.36 40.77
CA MET A 120 11.66 -20.80 40.88
C MET A 120 12.99 -21.53 41.08
N PRO A 121 13.04 -22.58 41.92
CA PRO A 121 14.24 -23.40 42.12
C PRO A 121 14.46 -24.32 40.91
N VAL A 122 15.00 -23.77 39.83
CA VAL A 122 15.37 -24.52 38.62
C VAL A 122 16.85 -24.91 38.71
N PRO A 123 17.24 -26.16 38.42
CA PRO A 123 18.64 -26.57 38.42
C PRO A 123 19.48 -25.70 37.48
N TYR A 124 20.64 -25.24 37.95
CA TYR A 124 21.55 -24.39 37.17
C TYR A 124 21.92 -25.01 35.81
N MET A 125 22.04 -26.34 35.76
CA MET A 125 22.35 -27.08 34.53
C MET A 125 21.23 -26.97 33.48
N VAL A 126 19.96 -26.94 33.89
CA VAL A 126 18.81 -26.74 32.99
C VAL A 126 18.82 -25.31 32.45
N LEU A 127 19.10 -24.32 33.30
CA LEU A 127 19.20 -22.92 32.90
C LEU A 127 20.36 -22.68 31.92
N LYS A 128 21.49 -23.38 32.10
CA LYS A 128 22.63 -23.37 31.18
C LYS A 128 22.24 -23.98 29.83
N GLY A 129 21.51 -25.11 29.84
CA GLY A 129 20.99 -25.75 28.61
C GLY A 129 20.02 -24.87 27.83
N LEU A 130 19.14 -24.13 28.50
CA LEU A 130 18.21 -23.19 27.85
C LEU A 130 18.92 -22.05 27.10
N ARG A 131 20.17 -21.74 27.41
CA ARG A 131 20.95 -20.73 26.66
C ARG A 131 21.19 -21.15 25.22
N VAL A 132 21.22 -22.46 24.93
CA VAL A 132 21.29 -22.99 23.56
C VAL A 132 20.08 -22.54 22.74
N ALA A 133 18.94 -22.22 23.36
CA ALA A 133 17.78 -21.67 22.66
C ALA A 133 18.06 -20.33 21.97
N ARG A 134 19.13 -19.60 22.34
CA ARG A 134 19.60 -18.41 21.62
C ARG A 134 19.94 -18.71 20.15
N LEU A 135 20.34 -19.94 19.81
CA LEU A 135 20.60 -20.36 18.43
C LEU A 135 19.35 -20.27 17.55
N PHE A 136 18.18 -20.59 18.10
CA PHE A 136 16.91 -20.51 17.36
C PHE A 136 16.56 -19.08 16.96
N ARG A 137 17.19 -18.05 17.56
CA ARG A 137 17.01 -16.65 17.14
C ARG A 137 17.50 -16.40 15.73
N VAL A 138 18.53 -17.12 15.28
CA VAL A 138 19.09 -16.96 13.92
C VAL A 138 18.01 -17.20 12.86
N PHE A 139 17.07 -18.13 13.12
CA PHE A 139 15.98 -18.43 12.18
C PHE A 139 15.08 -17.23 11.87
N ARG A 140 14.98 -16.24 12.77
CA ARG A 140 14.23 -15.00 12.52
C ARG A 140 14.85 -14.15 11.41
N TYR A 141 16.18 -14.12 11.38
CA TYR A 141 16.94 -13.29 10.46
C TYR A 141 17.11 -13.98 9.09
N MET A 142 16.81 -15.26 8.98
CA MET A 142 16.89 -15.99 7.73
C MET A 142 15.59 -15.83 6.92
N HIS A 143 15.64 -15.07 5.83
CA HIS A 143 14.50 -14.93 4.89
C HIS A 143 13.94 -16.29 4.45
N SER A 144 14.81 -17.26 4.16
CA SER A 144 14.41 -18.62 3.77
C SER A 144 13.53 -19.33 4.81
N PHE A 145 13.72 -19.06 6.11
CA PHE A 145 12.85 -19.63 7.15
C PHE A 145 11.49 -18.94 7.20
N LYS A 146 11.40 -17.64 6.88
CA LYS A 146 10.12 -16.95 6.70
C LYS A 146 9.35 -17.53 5.51
N LEU A 147 10.03 -17.73 4.38
CA LEU A 147 9.46 -18.39 3.20
C LEU A 147 8.98 -19.81 3.53
N LEU A 148 9.80 -20.60 4.25
CA LEU A 148 9.43 -21.95 4.69
C LEU A 148 8.20 -21.93 5.62
N ALA A 149 8.15 -21.01 6.59
CA ALA A 149 7.02 -20.87 7.49
C ALA A 149 5.74 -20.47 6.73
N ASN A 150 5.86 -19.57 5.75
CA ASN A 150 4.75 -19.18 4.88
C ASN A 150 4.27 -20.35 4.02
N ALA A 151 5.18 -21.15 3.45
CA ALA A 151 4.86 -22.36 2.70
C ALA A 151 4.13 -23.43 3.55
N ILE A 152 4.60 -23.68 4.77
CA ILE A 152 3.91 -24.58 5.70
C ILE A 152 2.52 -24.04 6.04
N ARG A 153 2.40 -22.72 6.20
CA ARG A 153 1.12 -22.07 6.52
C ARG A 153 0.14 -22.12 5.35
N SER A 154 0.61 -21.93 4.11
CA SER A 154 -0.23 -22.01 2.91
C SER A 154 -0.72 -23.44 2.66
N LYS A 155 0.11 -24.46 2.96
CA LYS A 155 -0.23 -25.88 2.82
C LYS A 155 -0.72 -26.57 4.10
N LYS A 156 -1.09 -25.79 5.13
CA LYS A 156 -1.43 -26.34 6.46
C LYS A 156 -2.61 -27.32 6.40
N ASN A 157 -3.62 -27.03 5.59
CA ASN A 157 -4.81 -27.86 5.50
C ASN A 157 -4.51 -29.18 4.80
N GLU A 158 -3.75 -29.14 3.70
CA GLU A 158 -3.30 -30.31 2.96
C GLU A 158 -2.38 -31.21 3.81
N LEU A 159 -1.47 -30.60 4.58
CA LEU A 159 -0.62 -31.30 5.54
C LEU A 159 -1.44 -31.99 6.64
N LEU A 160 -2.43 -31.29 7.20
CA LEU A 160 -3.29 -31.88 8.24
C LEU A 160 -4.14 -33.03 7.72
N VAL A 161 -4.76 -32.87 6.54
CA VAL A 161 -5.61 -33.90 5.94
C VAL A 161 -4.80 -35.14 5.57
N SER A 162 -3.63 -34.96 4.96
CA SER A 162 -2.74 -36.08 4.61
C SER A 162 -2.23 -36.84 5.85
N MET A 163 -1.83 -36.11 6.89
CA MET A 163 -1.42 -36.71 8.17
C MET A 163 -2.56 -37.45 8.87
N GLN A 164 -3.76 -36.88 8.90
CA GLN A 164 -4.94 -37.52 9.47
C GLN A 164 -5.25 -38.84 8.76
N PHE A 165 -5.20 -38.85 7.43
CA PHE A 165 -5.41 -40.06 6.63
C PHE A 165 -4.42 -41.16 7.02
N LEU A 166 -3.12 -40.84 7.07
CA LEU A 166 -2.08 -41.80 7.45
C LEU A 166 -2.27 -42.34 8.87
N VAL A 167 -2.55 -41.47 9.84
CA VAL A 167 -2.80 -41.87 11.24
C VAL A 167 -4.00 -42.81 11.34
N ILE A 168 -5.11 -42.51 10.66
CA ILE A 168 -6.32 -43.34 10.69
C ILE A 168 -6.06 -44.71 10.08
N VAL A 169 -5.43 -44.77 8.90
CA VAL A 169 -5.12 -46.05 8.25
C VAL A 169 -4.17 -46.89 9.11
N THR A 170 -3.16 -46.26 9.71
CA THR A 170 -2.22 -46.93 10.62
C THR A 170 -2.93 -47.50 11.84
N LEU A 171 -3.85 -46.73 12.45
CA LEU A 171 -4.65 -47.19 13.58
C LEU A 171 -5.49 -48.41 13.20
N ILE A 172 -6.18 -48.38 12.06
CA ILE A 172 -6.96 -49.53 11.58
C ILE A 172 -6.07 -50.76 11.40
N LEU A 173 -4.93 -50.62 10.72
CA LEU A 173 -3.98 -51.71 10.50
C LEU A 173 -3.42 -52.25 11.81
N SER A 174 -3.16 -51.39 12.80
CA SER A 174 -2.66 -51.81 14.11
C SER A 174 -3.67 -52.65 14.90
N PHE A 175 -4.97 -52.35 14.81
CA PHE A 175 -6.00 -53.18 15.43
C PHE A 175 -6.14 -54.53 14.72
N ILE A 176 -6.05 -54.56 13.39
CA ILE A 176 -6.05 -55.83 12.65
C ILE A 176 -4.82 -56.66 13.04
N LEU A 177 -3.65 -56.01 13.15
CA LEU A 177 -2.42 -56.65 13.59
C LEU A 177 -2.55 -57.27 14.99
N PHE A 178 -3.21 -56.58 15.93
CA PHE A 178 -3.53 -57.13 17.25
C PHE A 178 -4.32 -58.44 17.15
N PHE A 179 -5.46 -58.44 16.43
CA PHE A 179 -6.32 -59.62 16.34
C PHE A 179 -5.65 -60.82 15.66
N VAL A 180 -4.67 -60.56 14.79
CA VAL A 180 -3.95 -61.61 14.06
C VAL A 180 -2.78 -62.17 14.87
N GLU A 181 -2.04 -61.32 15.58
CA GLU A 181 -0.80 -61.72 16.27
C GLU A 181 -1.01 -62.05 17.76
N HIS A 182 -2.11 -61.62 18.38
CA HIS A 182 -2.35 -61.86 19.81
C HIS A 182 -2.34 -63.35 20.16
N ASP A 183 -2.97 -64.19 19.32
CA ASP A 183 -3.02 -65.64 19.54
C ASP A 183 -1.66 -66.32 19.30
N ALA A 184 -0.83 -65.75 18.42
CA ALA A 184 0.48 -66.28 18.05
C ALA A 184 1.61 -65.83 19.01
N GLN A 185 1.51 -64.61 19.53
CA GLN A 185 2.50 -63.95 20.38
C GLN A 185 1.82 -63.13 21.50
N PRO A 186 1.16 -63.79 22.46
CA PRO A 186 0.37 -63.11 23.50
C PRO A 186 1.22 -62.24 24.45
N GLU A 187 2.52 -62.54 24.61
CA GLU A 187 3.42 -61.72 25.42
C GLU A 187 3.84 -60.42 24.72
N ALA A 188 4.04 -60.45 23.40
CA ALA A 188 4.46 -59.29 22.61
C ALA A 188 3.26 -58.40 22.21
N TYR A 189 2.15 -59.01 21.82
CA TYR A 189 0.90 -58.34 21.45
C TYR A 189 -0.16 -58.52 22.54
N ASN A 190 0.20 -58.20 23.79
CA ASN A 190 -0.66 -58.43 24.96
C ASN A 190 -1.99 -57.67 24.89
N ASN A 191 -1.97 -56.43 24.39
CA ASN A 191 -3.17 -55.62 24.20
C ASN A 191 -3.06 -54.77 22.92
N GLY A 192 -4.18 -54.20 22.48
CA GLY A 192 -4.22 -53.37 21.27
C GLY A 192 -3.27 -52.17 21.32
N TRP A 193 -2.95 -51.65 22.52
CA TRP A 193 -1.99 -50.55 22.68
C TRP A 193 -0.58 -50.94 22.25
N TYR A 194 -0.12 -52.16 22.54
CA TYR A 194 1.17 -52.65 22.05
C TYR A 194 1.21 -52.70 20.51
N SER A 195 0.12 -53.11 19.85
CA SER A 195 0.04 -53.10 18.39
C SER A 195 0.02 -51.68 17.80
N VAL A 196 -0.67 -50.73 18.44
CA VAL A 196 -0.63 -49.30 18.05
C VAL A 196 0.80 -48.78 18.17
N VAL A 197 1.44 -48.96 19.33
CA VAL A 197 2.80 -48.48 19.59
C VAL A 197 3.78 -49.12 18.62
N TRP A 198 3.67 -50.42 18.33
CA TRP A 198 4.50 -51.10 17.34
C TRP A 198 4.35 -50.47 15.95
N ALA A 199 3.12 -50.24 15.49
CA ALA A 199 2.86 -49.68 14.16
C ALA A 199 3.39 -48.24 14.01
N PHE A 200 3.23 -47.39 15.04
CA PHE A 200 3.78 -46.03 15.03
C PHE A 200 5.30 -45.99 15.29
N ALA A 201 5.85 -46.97 16.01
CA ALA A 201 7.30 -47.09 16.22
C ALA A 201 8.06 -47.32 14.90
N GLN A 202 7.42 -47.95 13.90
CA GLN A 202 7.98 -48.06 12.55
C GLN A 202 8.24 -46.70 11.89
N TYR A 203 7.52 -45.65 12.32
CA TYR A 203 7.70 -44.30 11.76
C TYR A 203 8.79 -43.51 12.48
N VAL A 204 8.95 -43.72 13.79
CA VAL A 204 9.81 -42.88 14.65
C VAL A 204 11.13 -43.56 15.02
N GLY A 205 11.32 -44.83 14.67
CA GLY A 205 12.58 -45.57 14.89
C GLY A 205 12.71 -46.16 16.29
N ASP A 206 11.64 -46.79 16.78
CA ASP A 206 11.57 -47.56 18.03
C ASP A 206 12.14 -46.87 19.30
N PRO A 207 11.44 -45.88 19.86
CA PRO A 207 11.90 -45.13 21.02
C PRO A 207 11.90 -45.92 22.35
N GLY A 208 11.50 -47.20 22.37
CA GLY A 208 11.31 -47.94 23.62
C GLY A 208 11.52 -49.46 23.55
N GLY A 209 12.09 -50.00 22.47
CA GLY A 209 12.29 -51.45 22.29
C GLY A 209 11.01 -52.20 21.91
N PHE A 210 9.95 -51.50 21.50
CA PHE A 210 8.68 -52.11 21.08
C PHE A 210 8.77 -52.72 19.68
N GLY A 211 9.75 -52.31 18.87
CA GLY A 211 10.02 -52.85 17.54
C GLY A 211 10.77 -54.19 17.57
N GLU A 212 11.20 -54.66 18.74
CA GLU A 212 11.95 -55.91 18.92
C GLU A 212 11.13 -57.18 18.62
N TYR A 213 9.80 -57.08 18.59
CA TYR A 213 8.89 -58.20 18.32
C TYR A 213 8.17 -58.00 16.97
N PRO A 214 8.79 -58.38 15.84
CA PRO A 214 8.12 -58.36 14.55
C PRO A 214 7.01 -59.43 14.49
N PRO A 215 5.92 -59.18 13.74
CA PRO A 215 4.85 -60.15 13.58
C PRO A 215 5.34 -61.43 12.89
N ILE A 216 4.91 -62.58 13.40
CA ILE A 216 5.36 -63.89 12.92
C ILE A 216 4.35 -64.56 11.99
N THR A 217 3.08 -64.15 12.03
CA THR A 217 2.07 -64.71 11.13
C THR A 217 2.24 -64.14 9.72
N VAL A 218 1.87 -64.93 8.71
CA VAL A 218 1.91 -64.48 7.31
C VAL A 218 1.08 -63.21 7.09
N THR A 219 -0.11 -63.15 7.70
CA THR A 219 -0.99 -61.98 7.60
C THR A 219 -0.40 -60.77 8.32
N GLY A 220 0.18 -60.95 9.51
CA GLY A 220 0.86 -59.88 10.23
C GLY A 220 2.10 -59.35 9.51
N GLN A 221 2.86 -60.21 8.84
CA GLN A 221 3.98 -59.80 7.99
C GLN A 221 3.54 -58.97 6.78
N VAL A 222 2.41 -59.31 6.15
CA VAL A 222 1.83 -58.48 5.07
C VAL A 222 1.40 -57.11 5.60
N ILE A 223 0.78 -57.05 6.79
CA ILE A 223 0.40 -55.79 7.43
C ILE A 223 1.65 -54.97 7.77
N ALA A 224 2.68 -55.59 8.34
CA ALA A 224 3.96 -54.94 8.63
C ALA A 224 4.58 -54.31 7.38
N PHE A 225 4.54 -55.01 6.25
CA PHE A 225 5.01 -54.48 4.98
C PHE A 225 4.22 -53.24 4.52
N ILE A 226 2.89 -53.29 4.61
CA ILE A 226 2.02 -52.13 4.29
C ILE A 226 2.32 -50.95 5.23
N VAL A 227 2.44 -51.20 6.54
CA VAL A 227 2.79 -50.18 7.53
C VAL A 227 4.16 -49.57 7.20
N GLY A 228 5.14 -50.37 6.80
CA GLY A 228 6.45 -49.88 6.34
C GLY A 228 6.35 -48.93 5.15
N ILE A 229 5.53 -49.26 4.13
CA ILE A 229 5.27 -48.36 2.99
C ILE A 229 4.59 -47.07 3.45
N LEU A 230 3.61 -47.15 4.33
CA LEU A 230 2.95 -45.97 4.90
C LEU A 230 3.92 -45.08 5.69
N GLY A 231 4.95 -45.67 6.30
CA GLY A 231 6.01 -44.93 6.97
C GLY A 231 6.82 -44.08 6.00
N ILE A 232 7.17 -44.62 4.84
CA ILE A 232 7.82 -43.84 3.77
C ILE A 232 6.88 -42.69 3.32
N ALA A 233 5.58 -42.99 3.13
CA ALA A 233 4.59 -41.98 2.75
C ALA A 233 4.43 -40.87 3.80
N MET A 234 4.55 -41.20 5.10
CA MET A 234 4.43 -40.24 6.21
C MET A 234 5.49 -39.15 6.18
N PHE A 235 6.70 -39.45 5.71
CA PHE A 235 7.76 -38.45 5.54
C PHE A 235 7.75 -37.83 4.14
N ALA A 236 7.45 -38.61 3.09
CA ALA A 236 7.47 -38.15 1.72
C ALA A 236 6.37 -37.11 1.42
N VAL A 237 5.15 -37.29 1.94
CA VAL A 237 4.01 -36.39 1.66
C VAL A 237 4.25 -34.97 2.21
N PRO A 238 4.61 -34.78 3.50
CA PRO A 238 4.96 -33.46 4.01
C PRO A 238 6.14 -32.83 3.30
N ALA A 239 7.19 -33.60 3.01
CA ALA A 239 8.36 -33.09 2.30
C ALA A 239 7.97 -32.56 0.91
N GLY A 240 7.15 -33.31 0.17
CA GLY A 240 6.65 -32.89 -1.15
C GLY A 240 5.73 -31.68 -1.10
N LEU A 241 4.81 -31.61 -0.12
CA LEU A 241 3.91 -30.47 0.06
C LEU A 241 4.64 -29.20 0.49
N ILE A 242 5.60 -29.32 1.40
CA ILE A 242 6.43 -28.19 1.83
C ILE A 242 7.29 -27.70 0.65
N GLY A 243 7.86 -28.62 -0.14
CA GLY A 243 8.65 -28.27 -1.32
C GLY A 243 7.84 -27.51 -2.37
N SER A 244 6.64 -27.98 -2.71
CA SER A 244 5.77 -27.28 -3.66
C SER A 244 5.27 -25.94 -3.13
N GLY A 245 4.90 -25.87 -1.85
CA GLY A 245 4.52 -24.60 -1.21
C GLY A 245 5.65 -23.59 -1.16
N PHE A 246 6.91 -24.04 -1.00
CA PHE A 246 8.07 -23.15 -1.00
C PHE A 246 8.30 -22.52 -2.37
N THR A 247 8.22 -23.31 -3.44
CA THR A 247 8.30 -22.81 -4.82
C THR A 247 7.18 -21.81 -5.13
N GLU A 248 5.95 -22.11 -4.71
CA GLU A 248 4.78 -21.23 -4.94
C GLU A 248 4.97 -19.86 -4.25
N VAL A 249 5.38 -19.83 -2.98
CA VAL A 249 5.64 -18.58 -2.27
C VAL A 249 6.80 -17.79 -2.88
N MET A 250 7.86 -18.47 -3.36
CA MET A 250 8.96 -17.80 -4.05
C MET A 250 8.52 -17.18 -5.39
N GLU A 251 7.70 -17.89 -6.17
CA GLU A 251 7.16 -17.37 -7.43
C GLU A 251 6.22 -16.17 -7.19
N GLU A 252 5.42 -16.19 -6.13
CA GLU A 252 4.58 -15.06 -5.73
C GLU A 252 5.42 -13.82 -5.37
N GLU A 253 6.46 -13.98 -4.54
CA GLU A 253 7.35 -12.86 -4.15
C GLU A 253 8.10 -12.27 -5.37
N GLN A 254 8.53 -13.13 -6.30
CA GLN A 254 9.14 -12.67 -7.56
C GLN A 254 8.15 -11.89 -8.43
N LYS A 255 6.92 -12.38 -8.59
CA LYS A 255 5.87 -11.69 -9.35
C LYS A 255 5.52 -10.34 -8.71
N GLU A 256 5.38 -10.27 -7.39
CA GLU A 256 5.11 -8.99 -6.72
C GLU A 256 6.24 -7.97 -6.95
N THR A 257 7.49 -8.43 -6.92
CA THR A 257 8.66 -7.58 -7.18
C THR A 257 8.68 -7.10 -8.64
N GLU A 258 8.41 -7.99 -9.60
CA GLU A 258 8.32 -7.68 -11.01
C GLU A 258 7.20 -6.68 -11.32
N LEU A 259 6.01 -6.87 -10.73
CA LEU A 259 4.89 -5.94 -10.88
C LEU A 259 5.21 -4.56 -10.29
N ALA A 260 5.90 -4.50 -9.14
CA ALA A 260 6.34 -3.25 -8.54
C ALA A 260 7.39 -2.53 -9.41
N GLU A 261 8.31 -3.28 -10.01
CA GLU A 261 9.30 -2.74 -10.95
C GLU A 261 8.63 -2.22 -12.23
N ASN A 262 7.71 -2.99 -12.80
CA ASN A 262 6.93 -2.59 -13.97
C ASN A 262 6.10 -1.33 -13.70
N ALA A 263 5.45 -1.24 -12.54
CA ALA A 263 4.72 -0.05 -12.11
C ALA A 263 5.64 1.18 -12.00
N LYS A 264 6.87 0.98 -11.51
CA LYS A 264 7.88 2.05 -11.46
C LYS A 264 8.30 2.48 -12.86
N ILE A 265 8.55 1.54 -13.78
CA ILE A 265 8.91 1.84 -15.17
C ILE A 265 7.79 2.63 -15.87
N ILE A 266 6.52 2.25 -15.67
CA ILE A 266 5.37 2.98 -16.24
C ILE A 266 5.32 4.43 -15.70
N ASN A 267 5.52 4.63 -14.40
CA ASN A 267 5.58 5.96 -13.79
C ASN A 267 6.77 6.78 -14.34
N GLU A 268 7.96 6.17 -14.45
CA GLU A 268 9.14 6.84 -15.01
C GLU A 268 8.93 7.21 -16.49
N TYR A 269 8.29 6.34 -17.27
CA TYR A 269 7.97 6.60 -18.67
C TYR A 269 7.00 7.78 -18.82
N LEU A 270 6.01 7.87 -17.93
CA LEU A 270 5.08 9.00 -17.86
C LEU A 270 5.85 10.32 -17.64
N LEU A 271 6.77 10.33 -16.68
CA LEU A 271 7.62 11.49 -16.41
C LEU A 271 8.56 11.81 -17.59
N ALA A 272 9.07 10.80 -18.30
CA ALA A 272 9.98 11.00 -19.43
C ALA A 272 9.29 11.61 -20.66
N ARG A 273 8.03 11.24 -20.93
CA ARG A 273 7.23 11.83 -22.01
C ARG A 273 6.73 13.24 -21.72
N SER A 274 7.08 13.79 -20.56
CA SER A 274 6.73 15.15 -20.26
C SER A 274 7.35 16.13 -21.27
N VAL A 275 6.52 17.04 -21.79
CA VAL A 275 7.01 18.05 -22.73
C VAL A 275 7.73 19.14 -21.95
N LYS A 276 8.99 19.42 -22.30
CA LYS A 276 9.74 20.60 -21.86
C LYS A 276 9.67 21.68 -22.93
N ARG A 277 8.83 22.70 -22.75
CA ARG A 277 8.79 23.91 -23.59
C ARG A 277 8.87 25.13 -22.69
N GLU A 278 9.80 26.05 -22.97
CA GLU A 278 9.90 27.35 -22.29
C GLU A 278 9.94 27.24 -20.74
N GLY A 279 10.66 26.24 -20.20
CA GLY A 279 10.75 26.04 -18.74
C GLY A 279 9.53 25.36 -18.10
N MET A 280 8.50 25.03 -18.88
CA MET A 280 7.32 24.31 -18.43
C MET A 280 7.48 22.80 -18.62
N PHE A 281 7.01 22.03 -17.64
CA PHE A 281 7.01 20.56 -17.63
C PHE A 281 5.58 20.06 -17.54
N TRP A 282 5.15 19.24 -18.49
CA TRP A 282 3.82 18.65 -18.49
C TRP A 282 3.88 17.12 -18.65
N PRO A 283 3.61 16.32 -17.60
CA PRO A 283 3.47 14.87 -17.72
C PRO A 283 2.10 14.50 -18.32
N PRO A 284 2.04 13.66 -19.38
CA PRO A 284 0.78 13.23 -19.95
C PRO A 284 -0.07 12.49 -18.92
N ARG A 285 -1.29 12.99 -18.70
CA ARG A 285 -2.20 12.44 -17.68
C ARG A 285 -2.74 11.06 -18.05
N ASN A 286 -2.78 10.75 -19.34
CA ASN A 286 -3.27 9.51 -19.91
C ASN A 286 -2.20 8.93 -20.85
N LEU A 287 -1.81 7.67 -20.63
CA LEU A 287 -0.91 6.93 -21.50
C LEU A 287 -1.68 5.83 -22.23
N SER A 288 -1.60 5.81 -23.55
CA SER A 288 -2.23 4.75 -24.35
C SER A 288 -1.63 3.39 -24.03
N MET A 289 -2.47 2.37 -23.89
CA MET A 289 -2.01 0.98 -23.74
C MET A 289 -1.08 0.57 -24.90
N GLY A 290 -1.38 1.00 -26.12
CA GLY A 290 -0.54 0.74 -27.30
C GLY A 290 0.85 1.37 -27.18
N ASP A 291 0.92 2.60 -26.67
CA ASP A 291 2.19 3.29 -26.45
C ASP A 291 3.05 2.58 -25.41
N LEU A 292 2.44 2.14 -24.30
CA LEU A 292 3.13 1.40 -23.24
C LEU A 292 3.68 0.07 -23.76
N LYS A 293 2.87 -0.70 -24.51
CA LYS A 293 3.27 -1.99 -25.09
C LYS A 293 4.47 -1.84 -26.01
N VAL A 294 4.45 -0.84 -26.90
CA VAL A 294 5.52 -0.63 -27.89
C VAL A 294 6.78 -0.02 -27.26
N SER A 295 6.61 0.95 -26.36
CA SER A 295 7.73 1.77 -25.87
C SER A 295 8.45 1.14 -24.68
N ILE A 296 7.71 0.42 -23.83
CA ILE A 296 8.24 -0.25 -22.63
C ILE A 296 8.47 -1.74 -22.90
N GLY A 297 7.77 -2.35 -23.86
CA GLY A 297 7.89 -3.76 -24.18
C GLY A 297 7.11 -4.69 -23.23
N LEU A 298 6.25 -4.14 -22.39
CA LEU A 298 5.40 -4.93 -21.48
C LEU A 298 4.20 -5.51 -22.21
N THR A 299 3.76 -6.69 -21.78
CA THR A 299 2.50 -7.25 -22.26
C THR A 299 1.33 -6.46 -21.66
N GLU A 300 0.16 -6.59 -22.28
CA GLU A 300 -1.04 -5.91 -21.79
C GLU A 300 -1.46 -6.40 -20.40
N ASP A 301 -1.32 -7.69 -20.13
CA ASP A 301 -1.60 -8.29 -18.83
C ASP A 301 -0.64 -7.77 -17.75
N ASP A 302 0.65 -7.65 -18.07
CA ASP A 302 1.65 -7.11 -17.13
C ASP A 302 1.36 -5.65 -16.81
N ILE A 303 0.98 -4.83 -17.81
CA ILE A 303 0.59 -3.43 -17.58
C ILE A 303 -0.63 -3.37 -16.68
N ILE A 304 -1.66 -4.17 -16.95
CA ILE A 304 -2.90 -4.19 -16.17
C ILE A 304 -2.59 -4.57 -14.71
N LYS A 305 -1.87 -5.68 -14.49
CA LYS A 305 -1.50 -6.15 -13.15
C LYS A 305 -0.63 -5.15 -12.41
N SER A 306 0.35 -4.55 -13.09
CA SER A 306 1.25 -3.57 -12.49
C SER A 306 0.52 -2.29 -12.11
N VAL A 307 -0.43 -1.84 -12.93
CA VAL A 307 -1.27 -0.67 -12.64
C VAL A 307 -2.21 -0.95 -11.46
N PHE A 308 -2.80 -2.15 -11.37
CA PHE A 308 -3.62 -2.53 -10.22
C PHE A 308 -2.82 -2.71 -8.93
N ALA A 309 -1.57 -3.14 -9.02
CA ALA A 309 -0.65 -3.21 -7.88
C ALA A 309 -0.17 -1.82 -7.43
N ALA A 310 -0.18 -0.82 -8.32
CA ALA A 310 0.25 0.53 -8.03
C ALA A 310 -0.83 1.34 -7.31
N SER A 311 -0.44 2.08 -6.28
CA SER A 311 -1.37 2.91 -5.50
C SER A 311 -1.72 4.25 -6.16
N ASN A 312 -1.05 4.64 -7.25
CA ASN A 312 -1.15 5.97 -7.87
C ASN A 312 -1.55 5.93 -9.36
N MET A 313 -1.99 4.78 -9.87
CA MET A 313 -2.38 4.60 -11.27
C MET A 313 -3.69 3.82 -11.36
N ARG A 314 -4.44 4.05 -12.44
CA ARG A 314 -5.64 3.28 -12.79
C ARG A 314 -5.79 3.17 -14.30
N ILE A 315 -6.59 2.20 -14.73
CA ILE A 315 -6.97 2.08 -16.13
C ILE A 315 -8.31 2.79 -16.35
N LYS A 316 -8.38 3.64 -17.36
CA LYS A 316 -9.60 4.36 -17.78
C LYS A 316 -9.91 4.03 -19.24
N ASN A 317 -11.18 3.85 -19.56
CA ASN A 317 -11.64 3.80 -20.95
C ASN A 317 -12.09 5.20 -21.39
N VAL A 318 -11.31 5.83 -22.26
CA VAL A 318 -11.61 7.18 -22.78
C VAL A 318 -12.60 7.18 -23.94
N SER A 319 -12.99 6.02 -24.48
CA SER A 319 -14.01 5.94 -25.55
C SER A 319 -15.36 6.52 -25.12
N THR A 320 -15.66 6.47 -23.82
CA THR A 320 -16.91 6.98 -23.23
C THR A 320 -17.04 8.50 -23.30
N ALA A 321 -15.92 9.22 -23.40
CA ALA A 321 -15.90 10.69 -23.51
C ALA A 321 -16.08 11.19 -24.95
N ILE A 322 -16.00 10.31 -25.95
CA ILE A 322 -16.19 10.67 -27.35
C ILE A 322 -17.70 10.85 -27.60
N LEU A 323 -18.12 12.10 -27.80
CA LEU A 323 -19.52 12.44 -28.06
C LEU A 323 -19.96 12.05 -29.48
N GLU A 324 -19.08 12.21 -30.47
CA GLU A 324 -19.38 11.96 -31.89
C GLU A 324 -18.25 11.12 -32.53
N GLY A 325 -18.64 10.10 -33.31
CA GLY A 325 -17.71 9.19 -34.00
C GLY A 325 -17.75 7.74 -33.47
N PRO A 326 -17.00 6.82 -34.10
CA PRO A 326 -16.95 5.43 -33.67
C PRO A 326 -16.31 5.31 -32.27
N LYS A 327 -17.04 4.72 -31.33
CA LYS A 327 -16.57 4.43 -29.97
C LYS A 327 -15.81 3.11 -29.97
N ASN A 328 -14.54 3.15 -30.36
CA ASN A 328 -13.64 2.03 -30.13
C ASN A 328 -13.07 2.13 -28.72
N ASP A 329 -12.97 1.01 -28.01
CA ASP A 329 -12.37 0.99 -26.68
C ASP A 329 -10.93 1.49 -26.75
N GLN A 330 -10.68 2.52 -25.95
CA GLN A 330 -9.37 3.15 -25.84
C GLN A 330 -9.00 3.15 -24.37
N LEU A 331 -8.27 2.11 -23.97
CA LEU A 331 -7.74 1.98 -22.62
C LEU A 331 -6.50 2.84 -22.47
N VAL A 332 -6.50 3.67 -21.44
CA VAL A 332 -5.37 4.49 -21.05
C VAL A 332 -5.02 4.22 -19.59
N VAL A 333 -3.74 4.26 -19.27
CA VAL A 333 -3.24 4.33 -17.90
C VAL A 333 -3.24 5.78 -17.48
N ASN A 334 -3.96 6.07 -16.39
CA ASN A 334 -4.14 7.38 -15.82
C ASN A 334 -3.50 7.45 -14.43
N GLN A 335 -2.67 8.45 -14.19
CA GLN A 335 -2.07 8.71 -12.89
C GLN A 335 -2.93 9.66 -12.05
N PHE A 336 -3.02 9.41 -10.75
CA PHE A 336 -3.69 10.26 -9.77
C PHE A 336 -2.85 10.38 -8.49
N TYR A 337 -3.16 11.36 -7.64
CA TYR A 337 -2.47 11.58 -6.37
C TYR A 337 -3.20 10.90 -5.22
N VAL A 338 -4.45 11.31 -4.98
CA VAL A 338 -5.39 10.61 -4.10
C VAL A 338 -6.58 10.17 -4.94
N ASN A 339 -6.80 8.86 -5.02
CA ASN A 339 -7.99 8.29 -5.64
C ASN A 339 -9.12 8.31 -4.62
N THR A 340 -10.05 9.24 -4.78
CA THR A 340 -11.31 9.22 -4.03
C THR A 340 -12.34 8.43 -4.80
N GLU A 341 -13.47 8.11 -4.18
CA GLU A 341 -14.56 7.39 -4.87
C GLU A 341 -15.12 8.19 -6.05
N TYR A 342 -15.04 9.53 -6.00
CA TYR A 342 -15.47 10.42 -7.07
C TYR A 342 -14.39 10.69 -8.13
N GLY A 343 -13.10 10.54 -7.82
CA GLY A 343 -12.02 10.87 -8.76
C GLY A 343 -10.72 11.29 -8.06
N SER A 344 -10.30 12.54 -8.29
CA SER A 344 -9.01 13.05 -7.82
C SER A 344 -9.20 14.11 -6.74
N CYS A 345 -8.43 14.00 -5.66
CA CYS A 345 -8.29 15.03 -4.63
C CYS A 345 -6.80 15.34 -4.41
N VAL A 346 -6.40 16.60 -4.43
CA VAL A 346 -5.02 17.02 -4.19
C VAL A 346 -5.01 18.18 -3.20
N PRO A 347 -4.72 17.89 -1.92
CA PRO A 347 -4.53 18.94 -0.92
C PRO A 347 -3.12 19.52 -1.10
N ARG A 348 -3.04 20.82 -1.36
CA ARG A 348 -1.77 21.57 -1.40
C ARG A 348 -1.65 22.58 -0.26
N ASN A 349 -2.66 22.72 0.61
CA ASN A 349 -2.70 23.76 1.65
C ASN A 349 -2.63 25.19 1.06
N SER A 350 -3.26 25.38 -0.10
CA SER A 350 -3.44 26.67 -0.74
C SER A 350 -4.73 27.34 -0.24
N SER A 351 -4.82 28.68 -0.27
CA SER A 351 -6.10 29.36 -0.05
C SER A 351 -7.05 29.26 -1.24
N VAL A 352 -6.59 28.72 -2.37
CA VAL A 352 -7.38 28.52 -3.58
C VAL A 352 -7.66 27.02 -3.78
N THR A 353 -8.90 26.67 -4.09
CA THR A 353 -9.32 25.33 -4.50
C THR A 353 -9.93 25.39 -5.88
N ILE A 354 -9.34 24.67 -6.84
CA ILE A 354 -9.91 24.46 -8.17
C ILE A 354 -10.82 23.23 -8.13
N VAL A 355 -12.08 23.39 -8.54
CA VAL A 355 -13.10 22.34 -8.52
C VAL A 355 -13.59 22.03 -9.93
N ASN A 356 -13.46 20.77 -10.33
CA ASN A 356 -14.04 20.25 -11.58
C ASN A 356 -15.15 19.22 -11.31
N PRO A 357 -16.43 19.62 -11.40
CA PRO A 357 -17.55 18.72 -11.15
C PRO A 357 -17.87 17.75 -12.30
N VAL A 358 -17.31 17.94 -13.50
CA VAL A 358 -17.70 17.21 -14.72
C VAL A 358 -16.53 16.52 -15.44
N GLY A 359 -15.41 16.30 -14.75
CA GLY A 359 -14.18 15.78 -15.32
C GLY A 359 -14.28 14.38 -15.95
N HIS A 360 -15.29 13.58 -15.61
CA HIS A 360 -15.53 12.32 -16.32
C HIS A 360 -15.83 12.54 -17.81
N GLY A 361 -16.72 13.48 -18.12
CA GLY A 361 -17.27 13.68 -19.46
C GLY A 361 -16.46 14.60 -20.36
N ASP A 362 -15.56 15.40 -19.78
CA ASP A 362 -14.75 16.38 -20.51
C ASP A 362 -13.27 16.26 -20.14
N ASN A 363 -12.52 15.59 -21.01
CA ASN A 363 -11.08 15.42 -20.86
C ASN A 363 -10.30 16.73 -21.06
N GLY A 364 -10.81 17.64 -21.90
CA GLY A 364 -10.16 18.93 -22.18
C GLY A 364 -10.23 19.85 -20.97
N LEU A 365 -11.41 19.94 -20.35
CA LEU A 365 -11.59 20.65 -19.09
C LEU A 365 -10.79 20.00 -17.96
N SER A 366 -10.83 18.68 -17.83
CA SER A 366 -10.03 17.96 -16.81
C SER A 366 -8.54 18.24 -16.93
N TYR A 367 -8.06 18.40 -18.16
CA TYR A 367 -6.69 18.79 -18.44
C TYR A 367 -6.43 20.24 -18.02
N PHE A 368 -7.27 21.16 -18.49
CA PHE A 368 -7.16 22.58 -18.18
C PHE A 368 -7.09 22.84 -16.68
N ASP A 369 -8.04 22.30 -15.92
CA ASP A 369 -8.17 22.56 -14.49
C ASP A 369 -7.04 21.92 -13.68
N TRP A 370 -6.62 20.72 -14.08
CA TRP A 370 -5.48 20.04 -13.46
C TRP A 370 -4.21 20.89 -13.59
N HIS A 371 -3.95 21.42 -14.80
CA HIS A 371 -2.77 22.24 -15.05
C HIS A 371 -2.85 23.60 -14.40
N LEU A 372 -4.04 24.21 -14.37
CA LEU A 372 -4.29 25.43 -13.64
C LEU A 372 -3.94 25.26 -12.15
N ALA A 373 -4.46 24.20 -11.52
CA ALA A 373 -4.20 23.93 -10.11
C ALA A 373 -2.73 23.61 -9.85
N GLN A 374 -2.10 22.81 -10.72
CA GLN A 374 -0.69 22.45 -10.57
C GLN A 374 0.24 23.66 -10.70
N LEU A 375 0.08 24.49 -11.74
CA LEU A 375 0.95 25.66 -11.96
C LEU A 375 0.80 26.71 -10.85
N GLY A 376 -0.41 26.89 -10.36
CA GLY A 376 -0.70 27.85 -9.30
C GLY A 376 -0.38 27.37 -7.88
N GLY A 377 -0.10 26.08 -7.69
CA GLY A 377 0.06 25.47 -6.35
C GLY A 377 -1.27 25.26 -5.60
N PHE A 378 -2.41 25.33 -6.30
CA PHE A 378 -3.75 25.35 -5.70
C PHE A 378 -4.24 23.96 -5.27
N ASN A 379 -5.19 23.87 -4.34
CA ASN A 379 -5.85 22.59 -4.10
C ASN A 379 -6.66 22.18 -5.34
N TYR A 380 -6.83 20.87 -5.58
CA TYR A 380 -7.58 20.37 -6.73
C TYR A 380 -8.57 19.28 -6.33
N VAL A 381 -9.83 19.43 -6.72
CA VAL A 381 -10.88 18.44 -6.48
C VAL A 381 -11.67 18.20 -7.77
N ALA A 382 -11.69 16.97 -8.28
CA ALA A 382 -12.34 16.64 -9.54
C ALA A 382 -13.12 15.34 -9.53
N ASN A 383 -14.38 15.41 -10.00
CA ASN A 383 -15.21 14.24 -10.29
C ASN A 383 -14.84 13.67 -11.67
N GLU A 384 -14.29 12.45 -11.67
CA GLU A 384 -13.75 11.79 -12.85
C GLU A 384 -14.43 10.46 -13.15
N LEU A 385 -15.37 10.06 -12.28
CA LEU A 385 -15.98 8.73 -12.28
C LEU A 385 -17.51 8.77 -12.46
N PHE A 386 -18.19 9.86 -12.09
CA PHE A 386 -19.64 9.98 -12.17
C PHE A 386 -20.06 10.88 -13.33
N SER A 387 -21.16 10.51 -14.00
CA SER A 387 -21.65 11.21 -15.17
C SER A 387 -23.13 11.58 -15.03
N ARG A 388 -23.49 12.72 -15.63
CA ARG A 388 -24.88 13.12 -15.84
C ARG A 388 -25.57 12.29 -16.94
N SER A 389 -24.81 11.70 -17.85
CA SER A 389 -25.35 11.04 -19.05
C SER A 389 -25.85 9.61 -18.75
N LYS A 390 -26.75 9.12 -19.61
CA LYS A 390 -27.24 7.74 -19.58
C LYS A 390 -26.12 6.78 -19.98
N GLY A 391 -25.21 6.46 -19.04
CA GLY A 391 -24.35 5.28 -19.14
C GLY A 391 -25.14 4.00 -18.91
N ASP A 392 -24.55 2.86 -19.27
CA ASP A 392 -25.15 1.52 -19.06
C ASP A 392 -25.39 1.22 -17.58
N ASP A 393 -24.59 1.81 -16.69
CA ASP A 393 -24.73 1.67 -15.24
C ASP A 393 -25.54 2.83 -14.65
N LYS A 394 -26.73 2.52 -14.11
CA LYS A 394 -27.60 3.49 -13.44
C LYS A 394 -27.01 3.99 -12.11
N SER A 395 -26.11 3.22 -11.47
CA SER A 395 -25.53 3.57 -10.17
C SER A 395 -24.58 4.78 -10.24
N LYS A 396 -24.05 5.09 -11.44
CA LYS A 396 -23.12 6.20 -11.67
C LYS A 396 -23.78 7.50 -12.19
N ARG A 397 -25.11 7.56 -12.19
CA ARG A 397 -25.90 8.71 -12.67
C ARG A 397 -26.13 9.73 -11.57
N VAL A 398 -25.08 10.41 -11.16
CA VAL A 398 -25.10 11.47 -10.14
C VAL A 398 -24.64 12.76 -10.79
N ASN A 399 -25.36 13.85 -10.57
CA ASN A 399 -25.05 15.12 -11.20
C ASN A 399 -24.35 16.05 -10.22
N PHE A 400 -23.04 16.16 -10.40
CA PHE A 400 -22.18 17.00 -9.56
C PHE A 400 -22.26 18.48 -9.93
N PHE A 401 -22.84 18.85 -11.08
CA PHE A 401 -22.95 20.26 -11.51
C PHE A 401 -24.32 20.88 -11.23
N ALA A 402 -25.40 20.14 -11.53
CA ALA A 402 -26.77 20.55 -11.23
C ALA A 402 -27.40 19.54 -10.25
N ILE A 403 -27.37 19.90 -8.98
CA ILE A 403 -27.64 19.06 -7.83
C ILE A 403 -29.14 18.83 -7.69
N ASP A 404 -29.53 17.57 -7.76
CA ASP A 404 -30.89 17.08 -7.49
C ASP A 404 -30.94 16.34 -6.14
N GLU A 405 -32.13 15.91 -5.72
CA GLU A 405 -32.31 15.16 -4.46
C GLU A 405 -31.52 13.84 -4.43
N ASN A 406 -31.37 13.19 -5.59
CA ASN A 406 -30.57 11.98 -5.69
C ASN A 406 -29.09 12.26 -5.42
N SER A 407 -28.58 13.38 -5.95
CA SER A 407 -27.19 13.80 -5.74
C SER A 407 -26.93 14.11 -4.27
N LYS A 408 -27.87 14.78 -3.58
CA LYS A 408 -27.74 15.08 -2.14
C LYS A 408 -27.70 13.83 -1.25
N GLN A 409 -28.39 12.76 -1.64
CA GLN A 409 -28.44 11.50 -0.89
C GLN A 409 -27.26 10.57 -1.20
N ASN A 410 -26.47 10.86 -2.24
CA ASN A 410 -25.37 10.01 -2.66
C ASN A 410 -24.13 10.24 -1.78
N GLU A 411 -23.61 9.15 -1.19
CA GLU A 411 -22.46 9.19 -0.27
C GLU A 411 -21.19 9.73 -0.96
N VAL A 412 -20.97 9.39 -2.23
CA VAL A 412 -19.79 9.84 -3.00
C VAL A 412 -19.84 11.35 -3.27
N PHE A 413 -21.03 11.89 -3.56
CA PHE A 413 -21.23 13.32 -3.69
C PHE A 413 -21.03 14.04 -2.34
N GLN A 414 -21.46 13.45 -1.22
CA GLN A 414 -21.23 14.01 0.10
C GLN A 414 -19.72 14.08 0.42
N GLN A 415 -18.97 13.02 0.11
CA GLN A 415 -17.50 13.02 0.24
C GLN A 415 -16.86 14.12 -0.62
N PHE A 416 -17.28 14.25 -1.88
CA PHE A 416 -16.82 15.31 -2.78
C PHE A 416 -17.06 16.72 -2.20
N MET A 417 -18.24 16.94 -1.63
CA MET A 417 -18.59 18.21 -1.00
C MET A 417 -17.79 18.46 0.30
N GLU A 418 -17.55 17.41 1.09
CA GLU A 418 -16.71 17.48 2.29
C GLU A 418 -15.28 17.90 1.92
N ASP A 419 -14.66 17.24 0.94
CA ASP A 419 -13.30 17.58 0.50
C ASP A 419 -13.16 19.01 -0.07
N ILE A 420 -14.25 19.59 -0.58
CA ILE A 420 -14.29 20.99 -1.05
C ILE A 420 -14.45 21.99 0.11
N THR A 421 -15.32 21.68 1.06
CA THR A 421 -15.83 22.63 2.06
C THR A 421 -15.17 22.50 3.44
N CYS A 422 -14.50 21.40 3.71
CA CYS A 422 -13.82 21.15 4.98
C CYS A 422 -12.67 22.14 5.21
N ASP A 423 -12.56 22.63 6.45
CA ASP A 423 -11.52 23.55 6.90
C ASP A 423 -11.36 24.84 6.07
N LYS A 424 -12.47 25.35 5.50
CA LYS A 424 -12.49 26.60 4.73
C LYS A 424 -12.91 27.81 5.56
N ASP A 425 -12.16 28.89 5.42
CA ASP A 425 -12.43 30.19 6.05
C ASP A 425 -12.81 31.28 5.03
N GLU A 426 -13.08 32.50 5.51
CA GLU A 426 -13.54 33.63 4.67
C GLU A 426 -12.47 34.18 3.72
N ASN A 427 -11.19 33.82 3.92
CA ASN A 427 -10.09 34.20 3.02
C ASN A 427 -9.85 33.16 1.92
N ASP A 428 -10.45 31.98 2.03
CA ASP A 428 -10.32 30.93 1.03
C ASP A 428 -11.21 31.19 -0.19
N TRP A 429 -10.75 30.73 -1.35
CA TRP A 429 -11.41 30.84 -2.64
C TRP A 429 -11.64 29.48 -3.28
N ILE A 430 -12.89 29.21 -3.66
CA ILE A 430 -13.29 28.01 -4.37
C ILE A 430 -13.67 28.43 -5.79
N ILE A 431 -12.83 28.05 -6.75
CA ILE A 431 -13.02 28.34 -8.16
C ILE A 431 -13.58 27.08 -8.83
N VAL A 432 -14.86 27.11 -9.16
CA VAL A 432 -15.49 26.07 -9.98
C VAL A 432 -15.21 26.40 -11.44
N VAL A 433 -14.64 25.46 -12.19
CA VAL A 433 -14.40 25.65 -13.63
C VAL A 433 -15.37 24.78 -14.42
N ALA A 434 -15.99 25.36 -15.44
CA ALA A 434 -16.91 24.68 -16.33
C ALA A 434 -16.49 24.88 -17.79
N GLY A 435 -16.54 23.83 -18.59
CA GLY A 435 -16.34 23.91 -20.04
C GLY A 435 -17.68 24.15 -20.73
N GLU A 436 -17.76 25.15 -21.61
CA GLU A 436 -19.00 25.44 -22.34
C GLU A 436 -18.78 25.87 -23.80
N GLN A 437 -19.80 25.62 -24.64
CA GLN A 437 -19.92 26.28 -25.94
C GLN A 437 -20.42 27.72 -25.72
N ILE A 438 -19.52 28.58 -25.25
CA ILE A 438 -19.76 30.03 -25.22
C ILE A 438 -19.98 30.49 -26.66
N VAL A 439 -20.93 31.41 -26.88
CA VAL A 439 -21.31 31.90 -28.21
C VAL A 439 -20.05 32.27 -29.00
N LYS A 440 -19.80 31.53 -30.09
CA LYS A 440 -18.59 31.67 -30.92
C LYS A 440 -18.30 33.15 -31.20
N ASN A 441 -17.10 33.59 -30.81
CA ASN A 441 -16.47 34.90 -31.08
C ASN A 441 -16.82 36.07 -30.13
N ILE A 442 -17.62 35.86 -29.08
CA ILE A 442 -17.91 36.93 -28.11
C ILE A 442 -16.87 36.93 -26.98
N THR A 443 -16.80 35.88 -26.16
CA THR A 443 -15.92 35.78 -24.99
C THR A 443 -15.29 34.40 -24.82
N ASP A 444 -14.17 34.36 -24.11
CA ASP A 444 -13.35 33.16 -23.91
C ASP A 444 -13.43 32.65 -22.47
N PHE A 445 -13.51 33.57 -21.52
CA PHE A 445 -13.79 33.32 -20.11
C PHE A 445 -15.00 34.11 -19.66
N HIS A 446 -15.86 33.47 -18.88
CA HIS A 446 -17.09 34.05 -18.39
C HIS A 446 -17.18 33.89 -16.87
N PHE A 447 -17.24 35.01 -16.15
CA PHE A 447 -17.31 35.05 -14.70
C PHE A 447 -18.78 34.99 -14.25
N GLU A 448 -19.08 33.99 -13.42
CA GLU A 448 -20.41 33.72 -12.91
C GLU A 448 -20.40 33.71 -11.38
N PHE A 449 -20.94 34.79 -10.82
CA PHE A 449 -21.11 34.93 -9.37
C PHE A 449 -22.55 35.29 -8.96
N GLY A 450 -23.55 34.84 -9.74
CA GLY A 450 -24.97 34.85 -9.33
C GLY A 450 -25.85 35.98 -9.87
N GLY A 451 -25.31 36.90 -10.69
CA GLY A 451 -26.04 38.02 -11.30
C GLY A 451 -26.99 37.60 -12.42
N GLU A 452 -27.88 38.51 -12.80
CA GLU A 452 -28.76 38.32 -13.95
C GLU A 452 -28.01 38.51 -15.28
N LYS A 453 -28.57 38.00 -16.37
CA LYS A 453 -27.93 38.16 -17.68
C LYS A 453 -27.82 39.64 -18.06
N GLY A 454 -26.60 40.11 -18.29
CA GLY A 454 -26.26 41.50 -18.57
C GLY A 454 -25.96 42.35 -17.32
N GLU A 455 -25.92 41.74 -16.13
CA GLU A 455 -25.48 42.41 -14.90
C GLU A 455 -24.03 42.90 -15.04
N THR A 456 -23.76 44.11 -14.55
CA THR A 456 -22.43 44.74 -14.62
C THR A 456 -21.93 45.16 -13.24
N SER A 457 -22.79 45.17 -12.23
CA SER A 457 -22.42 45.42 -10.84
C SER A 457 -21.77 44.19 -10.23
N PHE A 458 -20.72 44.40 -9.44
CA PHE A 458 -20.13 43.37 -8.56
C PHE A 458 -20.76 43.38 -7.17
N ASP A 459 -21.68 44.32 -6.92
CA ASP A 459 -22.31 44.56 -5.64
C ASP A 459 -23.83 44.41 -5.76
N PHE A 460 -24.32 43.18 -5.57
CA PHE A 460 -25.74 42.86 -5.55
C PHE A 460 -26.06 41.77 -4.51
N PRO A 461 -27.30 41.71 -3.97
CA PRO A 461 -27.64 40.85 -2.84
C PRO A 461 -27.42 39.35 -3.07
N GLU A 462 -27.62 38.88 -4.30
CA GLU A 462 -27.61 37.45 -4.64
C GLU A 462 -26.22 36.93 -5.08
N CYS A 463 -25.18 37.76 -4.89
CA CYS A 463 -23.80 37.43 -5.21
C CYS A 463 -23.31 36.26 -4.35
N ILE A 464 -22.72 35.23 -4.97
CA ILE A 464 -22.23 34.03 -4.27
C ILE A 464 -20.84 34.23 -3.65
N THR A 465 -20.18 35.34 -3.95
CA THR A 465 -18.86 35.69 -3.43
C THR A 465 -19.01 36.70 -2.29
N HIS A 466 -18.41 36.42 -1.13
CA HIS A 466 -18.53 37.27 0.05
C HIS A 466 -17.66 38.54 -0.07
N ASP A 467 -16.40 38.40 -0.49
CA ASP A 467 -15.48 39.51 -0.73
C ASP A 467 -15.68 40.11 -2.14
N ARG A 468 -16.62 41.04 -2.22
CA ARG A 468 -17.00 41.73 -3.48
C ARG A 468 -15.90 42.66 -3.99
N ALA A 469 -15.10 43.24 -3.09
CA ALA A 469 -14.03 44.14 -3.45
C ALA A 469 -12.88 43.38 -4.12
N MET A 470 -12.46 42.27 -3.50
CA MET A 470 -11.44 41.39 -4.09
C MET A 470 -11.94 40.73 -5.38
N LEU A 471 -13.22 40.35 -5.47
CA LEU A 471 -13.80 39.80 -6.70
C LEU A 471 -13.67 40.78 -7.87
N LYS A 472 -14.02 42.06 -7.65
CA LYS A 472 -13.90 43.09 -8.69
C LYS A 472 -12.45 43.30 -9.09
N GLN A 473 -11.54 43.40 -8.12
CA GLN A 473 -10.10 43.53 -8.39
C GLN A 473 -9.59 42.34 -9.21
N LEU A 474 -9.97 41.11 -8.83
CA LEU A 474 -9.62 39.89 -9.54
C LEU A 474 -10.12 39.94 -10.98
N TYR A 475 -11.38 40.33 -11.21
CA TYR A 475 -11.96 40.42 -12.56
C TYR A 475 -11.24 41.45 -13.43
N ASP A 476 -10.98 42.65 -12.92
CA ASP A 476 -10.31 43.72 -13.65
C ASP A 476 -8.89 43.29 -14.07
N ASP A 477 -8.16 42.69 -13.13
CA ASP A 477 -6.80 42.21 -13.35
C ASP A 477 -6.74 40.97 -14.28
N PHE A 478 -7.69 40.04 -14.13
CA PHE A 478 -7.86 38.89 -15.01
C PHE A 478 -8.15 39.34 -16.44
N SER A 479 -9.14 40.22 -16.62
CA SER A 479 -9.58 40.72 -17.92
C SER A 479 -8.45 41.45 -18.63
N GLN A 480 -7.76 42.35 -17.93
CA GLN A 480 -6.63 43.08 -18.49
C GLN A 480 -5.47 42.15 -18.89
N THR A 481 -5.19 41.13 -18.08
CA THR A 481 -4.07 40.22 -18.32
C THR A 481 -4.37 39.26 -19.47
N MET A 482 -5.58 38.72 -19.53
CA MET A 482 -6.02 37.86 -20.62
C MET A 482 -6.04 38.59 -21.95
N GLU A 483 -6.55 39.82 -21.99
CA GLU A 483 -6.59 40.60 -23.22
C GLU A 483 -5.17 40.99 -23.68
N LYS A 484 -4.34 41.54 -22.78
CA LYS A 484 -3.01 42.04 -23.15
C LYS A 484 -1.99 40.94 -23.43
N LYS A 485 -1.98 39.85 -22.66
CA LYS A 485 -0.94 38.80 -22.74
C LYS A 485 -1.37 37.60 -23.57
N ALA A 486 -2.67 37.26 -23.59
CA ALA A 486 -3.18 36.08 -24.30
C ALA A 486 -4.06 36.44 -25.52
N GLY A 487 -4.49 37.69 -25.68
CA GLY A 487 -5.45 38.08 -26.71
C GLY A 487 -6.84 37.48 -26.52
N LEU A 488 -7.19 37.14 -25.27
CA LEU A 488 -8.43 36.46 -24.91
C LEU A 488 -9.42 37.42 -24.26
N LYS A 489 -10.70 37.26 -24.60
CA LYS A 489 -11.78 38.12 -24.14
C LYS A 489 -12.45 37.55 -22.90
N THR A 490 -12.86 38.43 -21.99
CA THR A 490 -13.47 38.07 -20.72
C THR A 490 -14.76 38.86 -20.53
N ASP A 491 -15.76 38.26 -19.88
CA ASP A 491 -16.96 38.98 -19.46
C ASP A 491 -17.49 38.49 -18.10
N ALA A 492 -18.39 39.27 -17.51
CA ALA A 492 -19.16 38.91 -16.32
C ALA A 492 -20.65 38.97 -16.67
N HIS A 493 -21.37 37.87 -16.46
CA HIS A 493 -22.82 37.72 -16.65
C HIS A 493 -23.43 38.15 -17.99
N GLN A 494 -22.68 38.49 -19.05
CA GLN A 494 -23.27 38.92 -20.33
C GLN A 494 -23.92 37.77 -21.12
N VAL A 495 -23.30 36.58 -21.10
CA VAL A 495 -23.69 35.48 -21.97
C VAL A 495 -24.66 34.51 -21.28
N GLN A 496 -24.34 34.09 -20.05
CA GLN A 496 -25.04 33.00 -19.37
C GLN A 496 -26.29 33.45 -18.60
N PRO A 497 -27.28 32.55 -18.44
CA PRO A 497 -28.41 32.80 -17.57
C PRO A 497 -27.99 32.81 -16.10
N LYS A 498 -28.83 33.42 -15.25
CA LYS A 498 -28.65 33.46 -13.81
C LYS A 498 -28.47 32.05 -13.22
N LEU A 499 -27.49 31.90 -12.34
CA LEU A 499 -27.24 30.65 -11.62
C LEU A 499 -28.47 30.22 -10.80
N THR A 500 -29.00 29.03 -11.10
CA THR A 500 -30.11 28.43 -10.34
C THR A 500 -29.64 27.94 -8.97
N MET A 501 -30.59 27.76 -8.03
CA MET A 501 -30.29 27.23 -6.69
C MET A 501 -29.70 25.81 -6.69
N ASN A 502 -29.92 25.05 -7.76
CA ASN A 502 -29.40 23.70 -7.91
C ASN A 502 -27.97 23.68 -8.49
N ASN A 503 -27.41 24.82 -8.90
CA ASN A 503 -26.04 24.88 -9.41
C ASN A 503 -25.03 24.62 -8.27
N ILE A 504 -23.98 23.86 -8.56
CA ILE A 504 -22.96 23.51 -7.56
C ILE A 504 -22.28 24.73 -6.92
N ALA A 505 -22.02 25.82 -7.65
CA ALA A 505 -21.39 27.00 -7.07
C ALA A 505 -22.28 27.63 -5.98
N ARG A 506 -23.60 27.74 -6.23
CA ARG A 506 -24.57 28.19 -5.20
C ARG A 506 -24.66 27.20 -4.04
N TYR A 507 -24.63 25.90 -4.33
CA TYR A 507 -24.69 24.90 -3.27
C TYR A 507 -23.45 24.90 -2.37
N ILE A 508 -22.24 25.00 -2.94
CA ILE A 508 -20.99 25.18 -2.20
C ILE A 508 -21.11 26.41 -1.31
N GLN A 509 -21.54 27.55 -1.86
CA GLN A 509 -21.71 28.80 -1.11
C GLN A 509 -22.65 28.63 0.09
N SER A 510 -23.71 27.82 -0.03
CA SER A 510 -24.61 27.55 1.10
C SER A 510 -24.00 26.68 2.22
N LYS A 511 -22.85 26.04 1.96
CA LYS A 511 -22.19 25.08 2.85
C LYS A 511 -20.85 25.56 3.40
N THR A 512 -20.30 26.67 2.90
CA THR A 512 -18.99 27.19 3.28
C THR A 512 -19.03 28.69 3.53
N LYS A 513 -18.03 29.18 4.28
CA LYS A 513 -17.78 30.62 4.45
C LYS A 513 -16.81 31.18 3.40
N ALA A 514 -16.18 30.30 2.62
CA ALA A 514 -15.26 30.70 1.56
C ALA A 514 -15.95 31.51 0.44
N ASN A 515 -15.13 32.22 -0.31
CA ASN A 515 -15.52 32.91 -1.53
C ASN A 515 -15.70 31.87 -2.64
N VAL A 516 -16.85 31.87 -3.30
CA VAL A 516 -17.11 30.96 -4.43
C VAL A 516 -17.20 31.76 -5.72
N LEU A 517 -16.58 31.26 -6.78
CA LEU A 517 -16.65 31.84 -8.11
C LEU A 517 -16.74 30.71 -9.14
N LEU A 518 -17.69 30.79 -10.07
CA LEU A 518 -17.76 29.91 -11.22
C LEU A 518 -17.14 30.63 -12.43
N ILE A 519 -16.23 29.96 -13.14
CA ILE A 519 -15.63 30.47 -14.37
C ILE A 519 -15.92 29.48 -15.49
N SER A 520 -16.71 29.92 -16.45
CA SER A 520 -16.99 29.15 -17.66
C SER A 520 -15.93 29.46 -18.72
N VAL A 521 -15.34 28.41 -19.29
CA VAL A 521 -14.22 28.47 -20.24
C VAL A 521 -14.68 27.94 -21.59
N SER A 522 -14.40 28.68 -22.65
CA SER A 522 -14.77 28.27 -24.01
C SER A 522 -14.07 26.98 -24.43
N TYR A 523 -14.82 26.02 -24.99
CA TYR A 523 -14.23 24.77 -25.51
C TYR A 523 -13.14 24.96 -26.58
N LYS A 524 -13.08 26.13 -27.24
CA LYS A 524 -11.98 26.40 -28.19
C LYS A 524 -10.60 26.43 -27.50
N LEU A 525 -10.57 26.78 -26.21
CA LEU A 525 -9.35 26.79 -25.41
C LEU A 525 -8.99 25.39 -24.91
N MET A 526 -9.88 24.41 -25.02
CA MET A 526 -9.66 23.03 -24.57
C MET A 526 -8.94 22.16 -25.61
N VAL A 527 -8.44 22.77 -26.69
CA VAL A 527 -7.63 22.11 -27.72
C VAL A 527 -6.16 22.22 -27.35
N PHE A 528 -5.41 21.12 -27.47
CA PHE A 528 -3.98 21.05 -27.17
C PHE A 528 -3.13 21.86 -28.16
N ASP A 529 -3.06 23.17 -27.96
CA ASP A 529 -2.26 24.08 -28.76
C ASP A 529 -1.51 25.11 -27.89
N LYS A 530 -0.81 26.05 -28.51
CA LYS A 530 -0.07 27.09 -27.77
C LYS A 530 -1.03 28.03 -27.00
N ALA A 531 -2.25 28.26 -27.49
CA ALA A 531 -3.21 29.17 -26.87
C ALA A 531 -3.73 28.63 -25.53
N LEU A 532 -4.00 27.32 -25.44
CA LEU A 532 -4.35 26.65 -24.18
C LEU A 532 -3.31 26.90 -23.08
N HIS A 533 -2.03 26.76 -23.40
CA HIS A 533 -0.94 26.91 -22.42
C HIS A 533 -0.80 28.36 -21.94
N THR A 534 -0.83 29.32 -22.87
CA THR A 534 -0.78 30.75 -22.54
C THR A 534 -1.97 31.14 -21.65
N ALA A 535 -3.16 30.60 -21.95
CA ALA A 535 -4.36 30.81 -21.16
C ALA A 535 -4.20 30.29 -19.73
N ILE A 536 -3.82 29.01 -19.54
CA ILE A 536 -3.62 28.41 -18.22
C ILE A 536 -2.55 29.17 -17.42
N TYR A 537 -1.41 29.49 -18.04
CA TYR A 537 -0.31 30.17 -17.36
C TYR A 537 -0.76 31.52 -16.77
N HIS A 538 -1.41 32.37 -17.58
CA HIS A 538 -1.87 33.67 -17.11
C HIS A 538 -3.06 33.57 -16.17
N PHE A 539 -3.89 32.53 -16.30
CA PHE A 539 -4.96 32.25 -15.34
C PHE A 539 -4.36 31.95 -13.97
N ALA A 540 -3.40 31.01 -13.91
CA ALA A 540 -2.72 30.64 -12.67
C ALA A 540 -2.00 31.84 -12.04
N ASP A 541 -1.31 32.64 -12.85
CA ASP A 541 -0.60 33.86 -12.40
C ASP A 541 -1.56 34.86 -11.73
N VAL A 542 -2.70 35.13 -12.36
CA VAL A 542 -3.73 36.03 -11.83
C VAL A 542 -4.31 35.51 -10.52
N LEU A 543 -4.68 34.24 -10.46
CA LEU A 543 -5.23 33.66 -9.22
C LEU A 543 -4.19 33.69 -8.09
N ASN A 544 -2.94 33.31 -8.38
CA ASN A 544 -1.89 33.23 -7.37
C ASN A 544 -1.58 34.64 -6.80
N ARG A 545 -1.41 35.65 -7.64
CA ARG A 545 -1.05 36.99 -7.15
C ARG A 545 -2.18 37.68 -6.37
N ASN A 546 -3.45 37.41 -6.70
CA ASN A 546 -4.60 38.04 -6.04
C ASN A 546 -5.14 37.25 -4.85
N LEU A 547 -5.23 35.92 -4.96
CA LEU A 547 -6.00 35.09 -4.02
C LEU A 547 -5.13 34.20 -3.11
N GLU A 548 -3.88 33.91 -3.49
CA GLU A 548 -3.01 33.06 -2.66
C GLU A 548 -2.47 33.83 -1.45
N THR A 549 -2.68 33.26 -0.27
CA THR A 549 -2.30 33.85 1.03
C THR A 549 -1.58 32.88 1.96
N LYS A 550 -1.71 31.56 1.72
CA LYS A 550 -1.16 30.48 2.55
C LYS A 550 0.19 29.97 2.03
N GLN A 551 0.47 30.14 0.74
CA GLN A 551 1.73 29.76 0.09
C GLN A 551 2.53 30.97 -0.43
N PRO A 552 3.86 30.82 -0.70
CA PRO A 552 4.64 31.84 -1.36
C PRO A 552 4.05 32.21 -2.73
N LYS A 553 3.92 33.52 -2.99
CA LYS A 553 3.45 33.98 -4.30
C LYS A 553 4.47 33.68 -5.39
N GLY A 554 4.00 33.18 -6.52
CA GLY A 554 4.80 32.72 -7.64
C GLY A 554 4.21 31.45 -8.23
N LEU A 555 4.47 31.22 -9.52
CA LEU A 555 4.10 29.96 -10.15
C LEU A 555 5.04 28.85 -9.71
N HIS A 556 4.46 27.72 -9.31
CA HIS A 556 5.20 26.58 -8.79
C HIS A 556 5.76 25.80 -9.99
N THR A 557 6.94 26.21 -10.44
CA THR A 557 7.71 25.52 -11.49
C THR A 557 8.84 24.63 -10.94
N GLU A 558 9.14 24.74 -9.63
CA GLU A 558 10.27 24.04 -8.98
C GLU A 558 9.91 22.75 -8.24
N GLU A 559 8.65 22.52 -7.83
CA GLU A 559 8.21 21.22 -7.24
C GLU A 559 8.32 20.03 -8.22
N TYR A 560 8.80 20.29 -9.43
CA TYR A 560 9.10 19.32 -10.48
C TYR A 560 10.46 18.61 -10.32
N THR A 561 11.25 18.92 -9.27
CA THR A 561 12.47 18.14 -8.96
C THR A 561 12.18 16.86 -8.21
N VAL A 562 11.41 15.95 -8.81
CA VAL A 562 11.65 14.52 -8.63
C VAL A 562 11.72 13.89 -10.02
N ARG A 563 12.77 14.27 -10.77
CA ARG A 563 13.36 13.28 -11.66
C ARG A 563 14.03 12.24 -10.75
N PRO A 564 13.74 10.94 -10.86
CA PRO A 564 14.70 9.91 -10.47
C PRO A 564 15.90 9.86 -11.47
N ALA A 565 16.42 11.02 -11.90
CA ALA A 565 17.49 11.11 -12.92
C ALA A 565 18.90 10.84 -12.36
N GLU A 566 18.98 10.09 -11.27
CA GLU A 566 20.17 9.36 -10.88
C GLU A 566 19.97 7.84 -11.00
N ASN A 567 18.90 7.37 -11.66
CA ASN A 567 18.67 5.95 -11.87
C ASN A 567 19.50 5.44 -13.08
N ASP A 568 20.54 4.65 -12.80
CA ASP A 568 21.46 4.00 -13.76
C ASP A 568 20.77 3.20 -14.87
N TYR A 569 19.48 2.86 -14.69
CA TYR A 569 18.66 2.11 -15.63
C TYR A 569 18.61 2.76 -17.03
N TRP A 570 18.43 4.08 -17.11
CA TRP A 570 18.31 4.79 -18.39
C TRP A 570 19.63 5.01 -19.12
N LYS A 571 20.75 5.13 -18.38
CA LYS A 571 22.10 5.18 -18.98
C LYS A 571 22.46 3.84 -19.64
N LYS A 572 22.05 2.73 -19.01
CA LYS A 572 22.22 1.36 -19.55
C LYS A 572 21.36 1.09 -20.78
N LEU A 573 20.09 1.52 -20.78
CA LEU A 573 19.17 1.21 -21.88
C LEU A 573 19.52 1.92 -23.19
N TYR A 574 20.09 3.13 -23.11
CA TYR A 574 20.39 3.97 -24.27
C TYR A 574 21.88 4.07 -24.62
N GLY A 575 22.75 3.32 -23.95
CA GLY A 575 24.18 3.27 -24.29
C GLY A 575 24.90 4.63 -24.20
N LEU A 576 24.42 5.51 -23.33
CA LEU A 576 25.03 6.82 -23.08
C LEU A 576 26.07 6.66 -21.96
N MET A 577 27.25 6.14 -22.32
CA MET A 577 28.50 6.35 -21.56
C MET A 577 29.29 7.50 -22.17
#